data_AF-A0A2W6ZKD5-F1
#
_entry.id   AF-A0A2W6ZKD5-F1
#
_cell.length_a   1.000
_cell.length_b   1.000
_cell.length_c   1.000
_cell.angle_alpha   90.00
_cell.angle_beta   90.00
_cell.angle_gamma   90.00
#
_symmetry.space_group_name_H-M   'P 1'
#
loop_
_entity.id
_entity.type
_entity.pdbx_description
1 polymer ?
#
loop_
_entity_poly.entity_id
_entity_poly.type
_entity_poly.pdbx_seq_one_letter_code
_entity_poly.pdbx_strand_id
1 'polypeptide(L)'
;MATVLIRARLARARRLPAGESQPHGGFSLLELLLAMGLGLLFCGVVLQALLGEGRNAQRFSRLLRERANQDRALALIRADLQRATAVAADPERHGSVCGLAGRTAVLQLSTPEGMVTYSVGAAPSGIWQGRVLIRCGPAFGLHGQVAAGTAFQSRVVIDGLAASATPWQGCRPLLAAGDAAAAVDLNRSARLPFSACLDPGAQLVALRLEQQFTAGGGSAQRIVSEAVAGAG
;
A
#
# COMPACT_ATOMS: atom_id res chain seq x y z
N MET A 1 -10.31 -29.30 0.33
CA MET A 1 -9.65 -30.62 0.26
C MET A 1 -10.74 -31.67 0.14
N ALA A 2 -10.98 -32.16 -1.08
CA ALA A 2 -11.96 -33.22 -1.32
C ALA A 2 -11.19 -34.43 -1.88
N THR A 3 -11.00 -35.44 -1.02
CA THR A 3 -10.34 -36.70 -1.34
C THR A 3 -11.40 -37.67 -1.83
N VAL A 4 -11.38 -38.01 -3.12
CA VAL A 4 -12.29 -39.01 -3.72
C VAL A 4 -11.63 -40.37 -3.66
N LEU A 5 -12.18 -41.25 -2.82
CA LEU A 5 -11.81 -42.68 -2.71
C LEU A 5 -12.60 -43.47 -3.76
N ILE A 6 -11.93 -44.12 -4.71
CA ILE A 6 -12.56 -45.01 -5.70
C ILE A 6 -12.29 -46.47 -5.33
N ARG A 7 -13.33 -47.19 -4.93
CA ARG A 7 -13.34 -48.65 -4.73
C ARG A 7 -13.33 -49.35 -6.10
N ALA A 8 -12.29 -50.12 -6.39
CA ALA A 8 -12.24 -51.01 -7.55
C ALA A 8 -12.92 -52.36 -7.20
N ARG A 9 -14.00 -52.71 -7.91
CA ARG A 9 -14.57 -54.07 -7.92
C ARG A 9 -13.80 -54.94 -8.92
N LEU A 10 -13.22 -56.03 -8.44
CA LEU A 10 -12.66 -57.10 -9.26
C LEU A 10 -13.78 -57.82 -10.02
N ALA A 11 -13.75 -57.74 -11.35
CA ALA A 11 -14.59 -58.54 -12.24
C ALA A 11 -13.72 -59.42 -13.14
N ARG A 12 -13.62 -60.68 -12.72
CA ARG A 12 -13.55 -61.93 -13.50
C ARG A 12 -13.07 -61.83 -14.96
N ALA A 13 -11.84 -62.31 -15.18
CA ALA A 13 -11.25 -62.53 -16.50
C ALA A 13 -12.02 -63.58 -17.31
N ARG A 14 -12.51 -63.18 -18.49
CA ARG A 14 -12.99 -64.07 -19.55
C ARG A 14 -11.83 -64.25 -20.54
N ARG A 15 -11.39 -65.50 -20.75
CA ARG A 15 -10.35 -65.85 -21.73
C ARG A 15 -10.83 -65.48 -23.14
N LEU A 16 -10.00 -64.75 -23.88
CA LEU A 16 -10.12 -64.55 -25.32
C LEU A 16 -9.10 -65.47 -26.03
N PRO A 17 -9.43 -65.98 -27.23
CA PRO A 17 -8.61 -66.95 -27.94
C PRO A 17 -7.34 -66.32 -28.51
N ALA A 18 -6.32 -67.17 -28.65
CA ALA A 18 -5.07 -66.88 -29.32
C ALA A 18 -5.29 -66.73 -30.84
N GLY A 19 -4.55 -65.80 -31.44
CA GLY A 19 -4.29 -65.81 -32.88
C GLY A 19 -4.72 -64.54 -33.60
N GLU A 20 -3.90 -63.49 -33.51
CA GLU A 20 -3.66 -62.60 -34.65
C GLU A 20 -2.26 -62.01 -34.48
N SER A 21 -1.41 -62.25 -35.48
CA SER A 21 -0.10 -61.65 -35.63
C SER A 21 -0.25 -60.13 -35.64
N GLN A 22 0.13 -59.47 -34.55
CA GLN A 22 0.16 -58.02 -34.44
C GLN A 22 1.11 -57.47 -35.51
N PRO A 23 0.64 -56.70 -36.51
CA PRO A 23 1.55 -55.90 -37.28
C PRO A 23 2.16 -54.91 -36.29
N HIS A 24 3.49 -54.94 -36.13
CA HIS A 24 4.21 -53.85 -35.48
C HIS A 24 4.03 -52.60 -36.36
N GLY A 25 2.92 -51.89 -36.16
CA GLY A 25 2.61 -50.65 -36.84
C GLY A 25 3.58 -49.59 -36.36
N GLY A 26 4.61 -49.30 -37.16
CA GLY A 26 5.43 -48.12 -36.96
C GLY A 26 4.58 -46.88 -37.12
N PHE A 27 4.79 -45.88 -36.25
CA PHE A 27 4.14 -44.58 -36.37
C PHE A 27 4.42 -43.98 -37.75
N SER A 28 3.38 -43.47 -38.41
CA SER A 28 3.60 -42.72 -39.64
C SER A 28 4.29 -41.39 -39.32
N LEU A 29 5.08 -40.87 -40.26
CA LEU A 29 5.72 -39.56 -40.13
C LEU A 29 4.70 -38.45 -39.84
N LEU A 30 3.48 -38.58 -40.37
CA LEU A 30 2.37 -37.67 -40.10
C LEU A 30 1.94 -37.70 -38.62
N GLU A 31 1.78 -38.89 -38.04
CA GLU A 31 1.43 -39.05 -36.62
C GLU A 31 2.50 -38.47 -35.71
N LEU A 32 3.76 -38.66 -36.06
CA LEU A 32 4.89 -38.13 -35.29
C LEU A 32 4.94 -36.59 -35.35
N LEU A 33 4.72 -36.01 -36.53
CA LEU A 33 4.60 -34.55 -36.70
C LEU A 33 3.40 -33.97 -35.95
N LEU A 34 2.26 -34.67 -35.97
CA LEU A 34 1.04 -34.25 -35.29
C LEU A 34 1.22 -34.29 -33.77
N ALA A 35 1.81 -35.38 -33.25
CA ALA A 35 2.14 -35.50 -31.83
C ALA A 35 3.12 -34.41 -31.38
N MET A 36 4.15 -34.13 -32.18
CA MET A 36 5.11 -33.06 -31.91
C MET A 36 4.43 -31.68 -31.92
N GLY A 37 3.59 -31.39 -32.93
CA GLY A 37 2.85 -30.14 -33.03
C GLY A 37 1.91 -29.91 -31.85
N LEU A 38 1.18 -30.95 -31.42
CA LEU A 38 0.30 -30.89 -30.26
C LEU A 38 1.09 -30.66 -28.96
N GLY A 39 2.24 -31.33 -28.80
CA GLY A 39 3.11 -31.15 -27.64
C GLY A 39 3.68 -29.73 -27.55
N LEU A 40 4.08 -29.14 -28.69
CA LEU A 40 4.55 -27.75 -28.76
C LEU A 40 3.43 -26.76 -28.43
N LEU A 41 2.22 -26.98 -28.94
CA LEU A 41 1.05 -26.15 -28.61
C LEU A 41 0.73 -26.21 -27.12
N PHE A 42 0.70 -27.40 -26.53
CA PHE A 42 0.46 -27.58 -25.10
C PHE A 42 1.54 -26.90 -24.26
N CYS A 43 2.81 -27.12 -24.58
CA CYS A 43 3.94 -26.47 -23.91
C CYS A 43 3.84 -24.94 -24.01
N GLY A 44 3.47 -24.42 -25.19
CA GLY A 44 3.23 -23.01 -25.40
C GLY A 44 2.15 -22.44 -24.48
N VAL A 45 0.99 -23.12 -24.36
CA VAL A 45 -0.09 -22.71 -23.45
C VAL A 45 0.36 -22.70 -21.99
N VAL A 46 1.09 -23.74 -21.55
CA VAL A 46 1.62 -23.81 -20.18
C VAL A 46 2.61 -22.67 -19.91
N LEU A 47 3.52 -22.37 -20.83
CA LEU A 47 4.46 -21.27 -20.70
C LEU A 47 3.74 -19.91 -20.61
N GLN A 48 2.72 -19.68 -21.44
CA GLN A 48 1.93 -18.45 -21.38
C GLN A 48 1.18 -18.32 -20.04
N ALA A 49 0.64 -19.41 -19.52
CA ALA A 49 0.00 -19.43 -18.20
C ALA A 49 0.97 -19.07 -17.08
N LEU A 50 2.16 -19.68 -17.05
CA LEU A 50 3.20 -19.40 -16.05
C LEU A 50 3.71 -17.95 -16.12
N LEU A 51 3.91 -17.42 -17.33
CA LEU A 51 4.29 -16.02 -17.52
C LEU A 51 3.18 -15.05 -17.07
N GLY A 52 1.92 -15.41 -17.31
CA GLY A 52 0.75 -14.68 -16.83
C GLY A 52 0.68 -14.64 -15.30
N GLU A 53 0.83 -15.79 -14.64
CA GLU A 53 0.87 -15.89 -13.18
C GLU A 53 2.03 -15.11 -12.57
N GLY A 54 3.23 -15.18 -13.17
CA GLY A 54 4.40 -14.44 -12.70
C GLY A 54 4.17 -12.92 -12.70
N ARG A 55 3.53 -12.38 -13.75
CA ARG A 55 3.18 -10.95 -13.83
C ARG A 55 2.16 -10.56 -12.75
N ASN A 56 1.17 -11.42 -12.49
CA ASN A 56 0.17 -11.18 -11.45
C ASN A 56 0.78 -11.22 -10.04
N ALA A 57 1.67 -12.18 -9.77
CA ALA A 57 2.39 -12.28 -8.50
C ALA A 57 3.25 -11.03 -8.22
N GLN A 58 3.95 -10.52 -9.24
CA GLN A 58 4.73 -9.27 -9.14
C GLN A 58 3.84 -8.06 -8.80
N ARG A 59 2.70 -7.90 -9.50
CA ARG A 59 1.73 -6.83 -9.21
C ARG A 59 1.17 -6.92 -7.80
N PHE A 60 0.77 -8.12 -7.38
CA PHE A 60 0.22 -8.36 -6.04
C PHE A 60 1.24 -8.09 -4.94
N SER A 61 2.47 -8.58 -5.07
CA SER A 61 3.54 -8.33 -4.09
C SER A 61 3.86 -6.83 -3.97
N ARG A 62 3.83 -6.07 -5.06
CA ARG A 62 4.01 -4.62 -5.02
C ARG A 62 2.86 -3.93 -4.27
N LEU A 63 1.61 -4.27 -4.57
CA LEU A 63 0.44 -3.76 -3.84
C LEU A 63 0.58 -3.97 -2.32
N LEU A 64 1.00 -5.17 -1.90
CA LEU A 64 1.21 -5.47 -0.47
C LEU A 64 2.34 -4.65 0.16
N ARG A 65 3.45 -4.44 -0.57
CA ARG A 65 4.55 -3.60 -0.11
C ARG A 65 4.11 -2.15 0.10
N GLU A 66 3.35 -1.60 -0.85
CA GLU A 66 2.87 -0.22 -0.73
C GLU A 66 1.86 -0.06 0.41
N ARG A 67 0.94 -1.02 0.61
CA ARG A 67 0.06 -1.02 1.78
C ARG A 67 0.85 -1.07 3.09
N ALA A 68 1.82 -1.97 3.19
CA ALA A 68 2.65 -2.07 4.39
C ALA A 68 3.48 -0.79 4.66
N ASN A 69 3.94 -0.09 3.60
CA ASN A 69 4.58 1.21 3.74
C ASN A 69 3.60 2.25 4.30
N GLN A 70 2.38 2.30 3.76
CA GLN A 70 1.33 3.21 4.20
C GLN A 70 0.94 2.99 5.66
N ASP A 71 0.75 1.72 6.06
CA ASP A 71 0.41 1.33 7.43
C ASP A 71 1.51 1.74 8.41
N ARG A 72 2.78 1.53 8.05
CA ARG A 72 3.93 1.98 8.87
C ARG A 72 3.98 3.51 9.01
N ALA A 73 3.67 4.25 7.95
CA ALA A 73 3.63 5.71 8.02
C ALA A 73 2.49 6.21 8.91
N LEU A 74 1.29 5.63 8.80
CA LEU A 74 0.18 5.98 9.69
C LEU A 74 0.49 5.58 11.13
N ALA A 75 1.12 4.43 11.37
CA ALA A 75 1.57 4.03 12.71
C ALA A 75 2.57 5.04 13.29
N LEU A 76 3.51 5.54 12.49
CA LEU A 76 4.44 6.60 12.91
C LEU A 76 3.69 7.88 13.30
N ILE A 77 2.75 8.35 12.46
CA ILE A 77 1.97 9.57 12.74
C ILE A 77 1.11 9.38 14.00
N ARG A 78 0.49 8.21 14.18
CA ARG A 78 -0.27 7.88 15.40
C ARG A 78 0.61 7.90 16.64
N ALA A 79 1.82 7.35 16.57
CA ALA A 79 2.77 7.38 17.69
C ALA A 79 3.24 8.81 18.02
N ASP A 80 3.45 9.65 17.00
CA ASP A 80 3.75 11.07 17.22
C ASP A 80 2.55 11.84 17.78
N LEU A 81 1.32 11.52 17.36
CA LEU A 81 0.09 12.09 17.93
C LEU A 81 -0.06 11.71 19.40
N GLN A 82 0.10 10.44 19.76
CA GLN A 82 0.05 9.99 21.16
C GLN A 82 1.06 10.73 22.04
N ARG A 83 2.26 11.02 21.54
CA ARG A 83 3.25 11.82 22.30
C ARG A 83 2.96 13.32 22.30
N ALA A 84 2.06 13.81 21.46
CA ALA A 84 1.80 15.22 21.32
C ALA A 84 1.02 15.73 22.54
N THR A 85 1.47 16.85 23.09
CA THR A 85 0.74 17.60 24.12
C THR A 85 -0.32 18.51 23.52
N ALA A 86 -0.16 18.90 22.25
CA ALA A 86 -1.12 19.69 21.52
C ALA A 86 -1.01 19.48 20.00
N VAL A 87 -2.13 19.64 19.31
CA VAL A 87 -2.22 19.69 17.86
C VAL A 87 -2.54 21.12 17.43
N ALA A 88 -1.74 21.68 16.52
CA ALA A 88 -1.98 23.04 16.02
C ALA A 88 -3.17 23.05 15.05
N ALA A 89 -4.18 23.88 15.34
CA ALA A 89 -5.33 24.09 14.44
C ALA A 89 -4.94 24.80 13.13
N ASP A 90 -3.88 25.61 13.17
CA ASP A 90 -3.28 26.27 12.00
C ASP A 90 -1.78 25.93 11.90
N PRO A 91 -1.43 24.85 11.18
CA PRO A 91 -0.06 24.38 11.03
C PRO A 91 0.87 25.35 10.28
N GLU A 92 0.34 26.21 9.40
CA GLU A 92 1.19 27.12 8.60
C GLU A 92 1.65 28.33 9.40
N ARG A 93 0.79 28.80 10.32
CA ARG A 93 1.05 30.02 11.10
C ARG A 93 2.27 29.96 11.99
N HIS A 94 2.59 28.77 12.52
CA HIS A 94 3.66 28.59 13.49
C HIS A 94 5.02 28.30 12.82
N GLY A 95 5.05 28.16 11.49
CA GLY A 95 6.26 27.81 10.74
C GLY A 95 6.78 26.41 11.04
N SER A 96 7.84 25.98 10.34
CA SER A 96 8.50 24.69 10.59
C SER A 96 10.00 24.89 10.76
N VAL A 97 10.63 24.14 11.66
CA VAL A 97 12.07 24.26 11.93
C VAL A 97 12.93 23.86 10.72
N CYS A 98 12.53 22.85 9.93
CA CYS A 98 13.36 22.32 8.84
C CYS A 98 13.21 23.05 7.50
N GLY A 99 12.36 24.07 7.41
CA GLY A 99 12.00 24.73 6.15
C GLY A 99 11.13 23.85 5.23
N LEU A 100 10.01 24.39 4.76
CA LEU A 100 9.05 23.61 3.95
C LEU A 100 9.38 23.59 2.45
N ALA A 101 10.26 24.47 1.94
CA ALA A 101 10.59 24.57 0.51
C ALA A 101 9.37 24.56 -0.42
N GLY A 102 8.34 25.36 -0.08
CA GLY A 102 7.09 25.45 -0.85
C GLY A 102 6.09 24.32 -0.64
N ARG A 103 6.35 23.39 0.30
CA ARG A 103 5.38 22.35 0.71
C ARG A 103 4.35 22.92 1.66
N THR A 104 3.16 22.33 1.65
CA THR A 104 2.02 22.70 2.49
C THR A 104 2.10 21.94 3.80
N ALA A 105 2.10 22.63 4.94
CA ALA A 105 2.06 21.98 6.26
C ALA A 105 0.62 21.53 6.56
N VAL A 106 0.41 20.25 6.82
CA VAL A 106 -0.93 19.68 7.03
C VAL A 106 -1.21 19.39 8.49
N LEU A 107 -0.21 18.88 9.21
CA LEU A 107 -0.33 18.52 10.61
C LEU A 107 0.89 19.04 11.35
N GLN A 108 0.67 19.66 12.49
CA GLN A 108 1.75 20.11 13.36
C GLN A 108 1.42 19.79 14.81
N LEU A 109 2.41 19.21 15.47
CA LEU A 109 2.31 18.62 16.79
C LEU A 109 3.34 19.28 17.68
N SER A 110 2.93 19.64 18.89
CA SER A 110 3.83 19.99 19.97
C SER A 110 4.08 18.74 20.79
N THR A 111 5.33 18.28 20.86
CA THR A 111 5.73 17.17 21.74
C THR A 111 6.73 17.66 22.79
N PRO A 112 6.97 16.91 23.88
CA PRO A 112 7.98 17.27 24.88
C PRO A 112 9.39 17.43 24.30
N GLU A 113 9.71 16.70 23.23
CA GLU A 113 11.02 16.71 22.58
C GLU A 113 11.16 17.80 21.51
N GLY A 114 10.05 18.37 21.05
CA GLY A 114 10.03 19.45 20.07
C GLY A 114 8.81 19.45 19.15
N MET A 115 8.80 20.37 18.20
CA MET A 115 7.73 20.47 17.22
C MET A 115 7.88 19.42 16.11
N VAL A 116 6.82 18.66 15.82
CA VAL A 116 6.78 17.75 14.66
C VAL A 116 5.80 18.31 13.63
N THR A 117 6.26 18.51 12.40
CA THR A 117 5.44 19.02 11.29
C THR A 117 5.42 18.03 10.14
N TYR A 118 4.23 17.65 9.69
CA TYR A 118 4.01 16.89 8.48
C TYR A 118 3.58 17.80 7.35
N SER A 119 4.27 17.69 6.22
CA SER A 119 4.02 18.51 5.03
C SER A 119 3.94 17.68 3.77
N VAL A 120 3.19 18.19 2.80
CA VAL A 120 3.01 17.58 1.48
C VAL A 120 3.41 18.53 0.38
N GLY A 121 4.09 18.01 -0.63
CA GLY A 121 4.35 18.76 -1.86
C GLY A 121 5.37 18.05 -2.74
N ALA A 122 6.15 18.84 -3.47
CA ALA A 122 7.18 18.32 -4.36
C ALA A 122 8.27 17.57 -3.58
N ALA A 123 8.78 16.51 -4.21
CA ALA A 123 9.92 15.77 -3.73
C ALA A 123 11.18 16.63 -3.62
N PRO A 124 12.08 16.34 -2.67
CA PRO A 124 13.33 17.09 -2.51
C PRO A 124 14.36 16.78 -3.62
N SER A 125 14.20 15.71 -4.39
CA SER A 125 15.09 15.32 -5.49
C SER A 125 14.38 14.42 -6.51
N GLY A 126 15.04 14.09 -7.63
CA GLY A 126 14.45 13.31 -8.72
C GLY A 126 14.33 11.80 -8.49
N ILE A 127 14.78 11.27 -7.35
CA ILE A 127 14.72 9.83 -7.04
C ILE A 127 13.33 9.36 -6.58
N TRP A 128 12.43 10.30 -6.29
CA TRP A 128 11.10 10.07 -5.74
C TRP A 128 10.05 10.06 -6.84
N GLN A 129 9.00 9.25 -6.69
CA GLN A 129 7.97 9.05 -7.72
C GLN A 129 6.81 10.06 -7.62
N GLY A 130 7.13 11.34 -7.43
CA GLY A 130 6.17 12.44 -7.48
C GLY A 130 6.06 13.25 -6.19
N ARG A 131 4.83 13.39 -5.66
CA ARG A 131 4.58 14.12 -4.42
C ARG A 131 4.93 13.24 -3.22
N VAL A 132 5.44 13.86 -2.16
CA VAL A 132 5.90 13.15 -0.95
C VAL A 132 5.25 13.68 0.30
N LEU A 133 5.10 12.82 1.31
CA LEU A 133 4.81 13.20 2.69
C LEU A 133 6.14 13.31 3.42
N ILE A 134 6.41 14.46 4.01
CA ILE A 134 7.62 14.72 4.77
C ILE A 134 7.28 14.97 6.22
N ARG A 135 8.05 14.37 7.11
CA ARG A 135 8.10 14.70 8.53
C ARG A 135 9.32 15.56 8.80
N CYS A 136 9.11 16.72 9.39
CA CYS A 136 10.12 17.53 10.04
C CYS A 136 9.94 17.38 11.56
N GLY A 137 11.00 17.02 12.28
CA GLY A 137 10.94 16.92 13.74
C GLY A 137 12.25 16.42 14.33
N PRO A 138 12.30 16.17 15.64
CA PRO A 138 13.48 15.60 16.28
C PRO A 138 13.84 14.24 15.67
N ALA A 139 15.14 13.94 15.64
CA ALA A 139 15.65 12.73 15.04
C ALA A 139 15.33 11.49 15.89
N PHE A 140 15.20 10.35 15.23
CA PHE A 140 15.12 9.05 15.90
C PHE A 140 16.54 8.52 16.19
N GLY A 141 16.75 8.01 17.40
CA GLY A 141 17.97 7.29 17.76
C GLY A 141 18.01 5.86 17.19
N LEU A 142 19.10 5.15 17.45
CA LEU A 142 19.31 3.76 16.98
C LEU A 142 18.26 2.78 17.51
N HIS A 143 17.62 3.10 18.63
CA HIS A 143 16.57 2.29 19.24
C HIS A 143 15.15 2.68 18.78
N GLY A 144 15.03 3.55 17.77
CA GLY A 144 13.73 4.00 17.25
C GLY A 144 12.97 4.97 18.16
N GLN A 145 13.60 5.43 19.25
CA GLN A 145 13.04 6.44 20.15
C GLN A 145 13.41 7.85 19.68
N VAL A 146 12.54 8.82 19.98
CA VAL A 146 12.83 10.23 19.72
C VAL A 146 13.96 10.66 20.63
N ALA A 147 15.04 11.18 20.05
CA ALA A 147 16.18 11.66 20.82
C ALA A 147 16.00 13.15 21.12
N ALA A 148 15.65 13.48 22.36
CA ALA A 148 15.50 14.86 22.82
C ALA A 148 16.80 15.66 22.63
N GLY A 149 16.69 16.93 22.24
CA GLY A 149 17.85 17.81 22.00
C GLY A 149 18.65 17.52 20.73
N THR A 150 18.17 16.62 19.85
CA THR A 150 18.81 16.38 18.56
C THR A 150 18.42 17.40 17.49
N ALA A 151 19.24 17.49 16.45
CA ALA A 151 18.93 18.30 15.29
C ALA A 151 17.61 17.85 14.64
N PHE A 152 16.80 18.82 14.23
CA PHE A 152 15.58 18.58 13.49
C PHE A 152 15.92 18.07 12.10
N GLN A 153 15.25 17.02 11.67
CA GLN A 153 15.49 16.39 10.38
C GLN A 153 14.21 16.38 9.56
N SER A 154 14.34 16.78 8.29
CA SER A 154 13.31 16.65 7.28
C SER A 154 13.49 15.33 6.54
N ARG A 155 12.57 14.39 6.71
CA ARG A 155 12.62 13.06 6.09
C ARG A 155 11.34 12.75 5.34
N VAL A 156 11.49 12.17 4.15
CA VAL A 156 10.37 11.58 3.41
C VAL A 156 9.89 10.35 4.16
N VAL A 157 8.61 10.34 4.52
CA VAL A 157 7.93 9.22 5.20
C VAL A 157 7.19 8.37 4.18
N ILE A 158 6.57 9.01 3.18
CA ILE A 158 5.83 8.36 2.11
C ILE A 158 6.20 8.99 0.76
N ASP A 159 6.46 8.13 -0.21
CA ASP A 159 6.63 8.46 -1.62
C ASP A 159 5.36 8.13 -2.42
N GLY A 160 5.22 8.74 -3.60
CA GLY A 160 4.15 8.46 -4.54
C GLY A 160 2.78 8.86 -4.01
N LEU A 161 2.67 10.00 -3.33
CA LEU A 161 1.35 10.56 -3.01
C LEU A 161 0.58 10.84 -4.29
N ALA A 162 -0.75 10.70 -4.25
CA ALA A 162 -1.58 10.96 -5.42
C ALA A 162 -1.39 12.40 -5.92
N ALA A 163 -1.19 12.54 -7.24
CA ALA A 163 -1.01 13.85 -7.87
C ALA A 163 -2.24 14.73 -7.69
N SER A 164 -3.42 14.12 -7.82
CA SER A 164 -4.73 14.67 -7.50
C SER A 164 -5.43 13.81 -6.46
N ALA A 165 -5.80 14.42 -5.34
CA ALA A 165 -6.55 13.74 -4.30
C ALA A 165 -8.05 13.86 -4.56
N THR A 166 -8.80 12.82 -4.19
CA THR A 166 -10.26 12.93 -4.14
C THR A 166 -10.61 13.85 -2.94
N PRO A 167 -11.55 14.80 -3.05
CA PRO A 167 -11.96 15.60 -1.90
C PRO A 167 -12.39 14.71 -0.73
N TRP A 168 -11.75 14.88 0.42
CA TRP A 168 -12.09 14.16 1.62
C TRP A 168 -13.30 14.79 2.29
N GLN A 169 -14.19 13.96 2.81
CA GLN A 169 -15.31 14.41 3.65
C GLN A 169 -15.06 14.12 5.15
N GLY A 170 -13.89 13.58 5.50
CA GLY A 170 -13.69 12.74 6.69
C GLY A 170 -13.32 13.44 7.98
N CYS A 171 -13.75 14.69 8.19
CA CYS A 171 -14.03 15.10 9.57
C CYS A 171 -15.24 14.31 10.12
N ARG A 172 -16.11 13.79 9.23
CA ARG A 172 -17.37 13.10 9.56
C ARG A 172 -17.29 11.89 10.52
N PRO A 173 -16.27 11.01 10.47
CA PRO A 173 -16.09 9.95 11.46
C PRO A 173 -15.84 10.49 12.88
N LEU A 174 -15.18 11.64 13.03
CA LEU A 174 -15.01 12.31 14.33
C LEU A 174 -16.34 12.94 14.80
N LEU A 175 -17.11 13.50 13.86
CA LEU A 175 -18.43 14.08 14.15
C LEU A 175 -19.44 13.03 14.68
N ALA A 176 -19.25 11.75 14.33
CA ALA A 176 -20.08 10.65 14.82
C ALA A 176 -19.77 10.25 16.28
N ALA A 177 -18.66 10.75 16.86
CA ALA A 177 -18.17 10.32 18.18
C ALA A 177 -18.60 11.21 19.37
N GLY A 178 -19.26 12.37 19.17
CA GLY A 178 -19.80 13.07 20.33
C GLY A 178 -20.34 14.48 20.16
N ASP A 179 -19.83 15.31 19.24
CA ASP A 179 -20.40 16.64 18.98
C ASP A 179 -19.95 17.14 17.60
N ALA A 180 -20.87 17.12 16.63
CA ALA A 180 -20.60 17.38 15.22
C ALA A 180 -20.26 18.85 14.87
N ALA A 181 -20.05 19.72 15.86
CA ALA A 181 -19.90 21.16 15.65
C ALA A 181 -18.45 21.64 15.62
N ALA A 182 -17.45 20.82 15.97
CA ALA A 182 -16.10 21.32 16.26
C ALA A 182 -14.97 20.78 15.38
N ALA A 183 -15.17 19.77 14.53
CA ALA A 183 -14.05 19.24 13.76
C ALA A 183 -13.56 20.23 12.69
N VAL A 184 -12.27 20.58 12.77
CA VAL A 184 -11.60 21.56 11.90
C VAL A 184 -10.76 20.82 10.87
N ASP A 185 -10.94 21.12 9.59
CA ASP A 185 -10.04 20.70 8.52
C ASP A 185 -8.71 21.45 8.64
N LEU A 186 -7.64 20.73 9.00
CA LEU A 186 -6.33 21.32 9.24
C LEU A 186 -5.76 21.82 7.92
N ASN A 187 -5.47 23.12 7.85
CA ASN A 187 -4.94 23.79 6.66
C ASN A 187 -5.68 23.48 5.35
N ARG A 188 -7.02 23.33 5.39
CA ARG A 188 -7.84 22.99 4.22
C ARG A 188 -7.36 21.74 3.48
N SER A 189 -6.78 20.80 4.22
CA SER A 189 -6.08 19.64 3.69
C SER A 189 -7.01 18.58 3.10
N ALA A 190 -8.33 18.72 3.21
CA ALA A 190 -9.30 17.81 2.59
C ALA A 190 -9.11 17.61 1.08
N ARG A 191 -8.45 18.55 0.37
CA ARG A 191 -8.14 18.44 -1.07
C ARG A 191 -6.72 17.95 -1.36
N LEU A 192 -5.94 17.65 -0.34
CA LEU A 192 -4.57 17.15 -0.45
C LEU A 192 -4.55 15.62 -0.32
N PRO A 193 -3.51 14.95 -0.85
CA PRO A 193 -3.37 13.49 -0.75
C PRO A 193 -3.03 13.02 0.66
N PHE A 194 -2.54 13.92 1.52
CA PHE A 194 -2.55 13.73 2.97
C PHE A 194 -3.48 14.77 3.55
N SER A 195 -4.49 14.32 4.28
CA SER A 195 -5.51 15.16 4.88
C SER A 195 -5.62 14.88 6.36
N ALA A 196 -5.89 15.90 7.15
CA ALA A 196 -6.07 15.79 8.58
C ALA A 196 -7.23 16.69 9.06
N CYS A 197 -8.04 16.17 9.97
CA CYS A 197 -9.10 16.88 10.67
C CYS A 197 -8.85 16.77 12.17
N LEU A 198 -9.04 17.85 12.93
CA LEU A 198 -8.90 17.89 14.38
C LEU A 198 -10.26 18.14 15.04
N ASP A 199 -10.63 17.32 16.00
CA ASP A 199 -11.59 17.68 17.04
C ASP A 199 -10.84 18.38 18.19
N PRO A 200 -10.99 19.71 18.36
CA PRO A 200 -10.26 20.44 19.39
C PRO A 200 -10.72 20.10 20.80
N GLY A 201 -11.97 19.66 20.99
CA GLY A 201 -12.52 19.31 22.30
C GLY A 201 -11.96 17.98 22.81
N ALA A 202 -11.95 16.96 21.94
CA ALA A 202 -11.44 15.64 22.26
C ALA A 202 -9.93 15.46 21.98
N GLN A 203 -9.28 16.45 21.35
CA GLN A 203 -7.91 16.35 20.81
C GLN A 203 -7.72 15.11 19.90
N LEU A 204 -8.78 14.71 19.19
CA LEU A 204 -8.76 13.59 18.25
C LEU A 204 -8.44 14.09 16.84
N VAL A 205 -7.51 13.43 16.17
CA VAL A 205 -7.13 13.71 14.80
C VAL A 205 -7.55 12.55 13.91
N ALA A 206 -8.38 12.83 12.92
CA ALA A 206 -8.61 11.94 11.80
C ALA A 206 -7.62 12.26 10.70
N LEU A 207 -7.08 11.22 10.07
CA LEU A 207 -6.06 11.29 9.04
C LEU A 207 -6.54 10.49 7.84
N ARG A 208 -6.22 10.98 6.65
CA ARG A 208 -6.28 10.22 5.41
C ARG A 208 -4.96 10.33 4.66
N LEU A 209 -4.52 9.20 4.13
CA LEU A 209 -3.36 9.11 3.27
C LEU A 209 -3.75 8.44 1.94
N GLU A 210 -3.45 9.11 0.84
CA GLU A 210 -3.78 8.68 -0.51
C GLU A 210 -2.50 8.61 -1.36
N GLN A 211 -2.15 7.40 -1.78
CA GLN A 211 -0.99 7.12 -2.62
C GLN A 211 -1.41 6.63 -4.00
N GLN A 212 -0.57 6.90 -4.99
CA GLN A 212 -0.73 6.48 -6.37
C GLN A 212 0.59 5.91 -6.89
N PHE A 213 0.55 4.74 -7.52
CA PHE A 213 1.71 4.14 -8.15
C PHE A 213 1.32 3.35 -9.40
N THR A 214 2.27 3.19 -10.31
CA THR A 214 2.10 2.48 -11.58
C THR A 214 2.70 1.09 -11.49
N ALA A 215 1.86 0.06 -11.43
CA ALA A 215 2.31 -1.33 -11.41
C ALA A 215 2.68 -1.80 -12.83
N GLY A 216 3.98 -1.81 -13.16
CA GLY A 216 4.56 -2.52 -14.32
C GLY A 216 3.81 -2.35 -15.64
N GLY A 217 3.84 -1.14 -16.21
CA GLY A 217 3.20 -0.79 -17.49
C GLY A 217 1.66 -0.75 -17.48
N GLY A 218 1.03 -0.97 -16.33
CA GLY A 218 -0.42 -0.90 -16.16
C GLY A 218 -0.93 0.48 -15.74
N SER A 219 -2.26 0.59 -15.60
CA SER A 219 -2.94 1.77 -15.07
C SER A 219 -2.44 2.10 -13.66
N ALA A 220 -2.41 3.39 -13.33
CA ALA A 220 -2.09 3.83 -11.98
C ALA A 220 -3.10 3.24 -10.97
N GLN A 221 -2.57 2.60 -9.93
CA GLN A 221 -3.34 2.09 -8.80
C GLN A 221 -3.29 3.10 -7.67
N ARG A 222 -4.40 3.19 -6.93
CA ARG A 222 -4.57 4.12 -5.81
C ARG A 222 -4.84 3.34 -4.53
N ILE A 223 -4.18 3.73 -3.45
CA ILE A 223 -4.43 3.18 -2.10
C ILE A 223 -4.81 4.34 -1.19
N VAL A 224 -5.94 4.20 -0.53
CA VAL A 224 -6.43 5.14 0.48
C VAL A 224 -6.45 4.42 1.81
N SER A 225 -5.85 5.03 2.83
CA SER A 225 -5.97 4.59 4.21
C SER A 225 -6.42 5.74 5.08
N GLU A 226 -7.27 5.42 6.05
CA GLU A 226 -7.80 6.37 7.03
C GLU A 226 -7.49 5.90 8.45
N ALA A 227 -7.30 6.85 9.34
CA ALA A 227 -6.91 6.60 10.72
C ALA A 227 -7.51 7.66 11.65
N VAL A 228 -7.76 7.30 12.91
CA VAL A 228 -8.06 8.24 13.98
C VAL A 228 -7.09 8.00 15.13
N ALA A 229 -6.56 9.05 15.74
CA ALA A 229 -5.74 8.99 16.95
C ALA A 229 -5.88 10.28 17.77
N GLY A 230 -5.83 10.15 19.10
CA GLY A 230 -5.82 11.29 20.02
C GLY A 230 -4.42 11.78 20.32
N ALA A 231 -4.31 13.05 20.70
CA ALA A 231 -3.16 13.56 21.42
C ALA A 231 -3.31 13.26 22.92
N GLY A 232 -2.27 12.70 23.56
CA GLY A 232 -2.32 12.29 24.97
C GLY A 232 -1.35 11.18 25.36
#